data_AF-A0AA40G5K3-F1
#
_entry.id   AF-A0AA40G5K3-F1
#
_cell.length_a   1.000
_cell.length_b   1.000
_cell.length_c   1.000
_cell.angle_alpha   90.00
_cell.angle_beta   90.00
_cell.angle_gamma   90.00
#
_symmetry.space_group_name_H-M   'P 1'
#
loop_
_entity.id
_entity.type
_entity.pdbx_description
1 polymer ?
#
loop_
_entity_poly.entity_id
_entity_poly.type
_entity_poly.pdbx_seq_one_letter_code
_entity_poly.pdbx_strand_id
1 'polypeptide(L)'
;MASMCNDCMARVPYATLIATIMCCLGVGIFCGTMYRGVTLSSLMMDQVFHLRLGWLEPVQLTFATIGASMAALGFMILCVGCLATGATRHKVYRAWRSRVGGRISCAVFMTITYILQLGWLLIFAFLVIIAWVFTIFWGLCSNPRVQSLDQCIDFTQFSFIFPNNTRVDDMKICGPQEVKLFCKDFVEKAEIMFILATAAAMLVVLSLIHYLMCLSANYAHIRDHEKFQELQELQYLQDPGDPDSPQPGMGTLSSHHRAKDRF
;
A
#
# COMPACT_ATOMS: atom_id res chain seq x y z
N MET A 1 -8.59 -35.77 6.86
CA MET A 1 -7.66 -34.66 7.21
C MET A 1 -7.16 -33.89 5.99
N ALA A 2 -6.99 -34.53 4.82
CA ALA A 2 -6.64 -33.83 3.56
C ALA A 2 -7.76 -32.94 2.98
N SER A 3 -9.05 -33.28 3.14
CA SER A 3 -10.16 -32.47 2.61
C SER A 3 -10.34 -31.13 3.33
N MET A 4 -10.15 -31.08 4.66
CA MET A 4 -10.21 -29.83 5.42
C MET A 4 -9.07 -28.87 5.08
N CYS A 5 -7.91 -29.38 4.67
CA CYS A 5 -6.80 -28.55 4.22
C CYS A 5 -7.09 -27.95 2.83
N ASN A 6 -7.71 -28.71 1.92
CA ASN A 6 -8.16 -28.19 0.62
C ASN A 6 -9.31 -27.18 0.75
N ASP A 7 -10.26 -27.40 1.66
CA ASP A 7 -11.33 -26.43 1.94
C ASP A 7 -10.80 -25.16 2.61
N CYS A 8 -9.78 -25.27 3.48
CA CYS A 8 -9.09 -24.11 4.06
C CYS A 8 -8.27 -23.35 3.01
N MET A 9 -7.55 -24.05 2.13
CA MET A 9 -6.79 -23.43 1.04
C MET A 9 -7.71 -22.72 0.04
N ALA A 10 -8.85 -23.31 -0.35
CA ALA A 10 -9.83 -22.66 -1.22
C ALA A 10 -10.51 -21.41 -0.59
N ARG A 11 -10.31 -21.13 0.71
CA ARG A 11 -11.00 -20.08 1.48
C ARG A 11 -10.13 -18.88 1.87
N VAL A 12 -8.82 -18.93 1.63
CA VAL A 12 -7.93 -17.79 1.90
C VAL A 12 -8.03 -16.80 0.73
N PRO A 13 -8.28 -15.49 0.98
CA PRO A 13 -8.22 -14.48 -0.07
C PRO A 13 -6.75 -14.27 -0.48
N TYR A 14 -6.22 -15.18 -1.31
CA TYR A 14 -4.82 -15.18 -1.75
C TYR A 14 -4.42 -13.84 -2.36
N ALA A 15 -5.30 -13.19 -3.11
CA ALA A 15 -5.07 -11.87 -3.67
C ALA A 15 -4.86 -10.79 -2.59
N THR A 16 -5.68 -10.77 -1.53
CA THR A 16 -5.54 -9.81 -0.41
C THR A 16 -4.32 -10.13 0.46
N LEU A 17 -3.97 -11.41 0.61
CA LEU A 17 -2.75 -11.83 1.30
C LEU A 17 -1.49 -11.36 0.56
N ILE A 18 -1.42 -11.61 -0.76
CA ILE A 18 -0.31 -11.15 -1.61
C ILE A 18 -0.23 -9.62 -1.58
N ALA A 19 -1.36 -8.91 -1.68
CA ALA A 19 -1.41 -7.46 -1.53
C ALA A 19 -0.83 -6.98 -0.20
N THR A 20 -1.13 -7.70 0.89
CA THR A 20 -0.61 -7.35 2.23
C THR A 20 0.90 -7.56 2.34
N ILE A 21 1.42 -8.64 1.77
CA ILE A 21 2.88 -8.88 1.73
C ILE A 21 3.57 -7.78 0.91
N MET A 22 3.05 -7.47 -0.28
CA MET A 22 3.58 -6.37 -1.11
C MET A 22 3.52 -5.03 -0.38
N CYS A 23 2.44 -4.75 0.34
CA CYS A 23 2.28 -3.53 1.13
C CYS A 23 3.30 -3.43 2.26
N CYS A 24 3.48 -4.50 3.06
CA CYS A 24 4.43 -4.51 4.16
C CYS A 24 5.88 -4.37 3.68
N LEU A 25 6.24 -5.09 2.61
CA LEU A 25 7.57 -4.98 1.99
C LEU A 25 7.81 -3.58 1.41
N GLY A 26 6.84 -3.05 0.64
CA GLY A 26 6.91 -1.73 0.05
C GLY A 26 7.07 -0.63 1.11
N VAL A 27 6.23 -0.63 2.14
CA VAL A 27 6.33 0.33 3.25
C VAL A 27 7.65 0.19 3.99
N GLY A 28 8.09 -1.04 4.31
CA GLY A 28 9.33 -1.27 5.05
C GLY A 28 10.56 -0.77 4.30
N ILE A 29 10.67 -1.10 3.00
CA ILE A 29 11.75 -0.64 2.14
C ILE A 29 11.67 0.87 1.97
N PHE A 30 10.48 1.42 1.70
CA PHE A 30 10.26 2.86 1.54
C PHE A 30 10.70 3.65 2.77
N CYS A 31 10.27 3.27 3.97
CA CYS A 31 10.65 3.96 5.20
C CYS A 31 12.18 3.93 5.43
N GLY A 32 12.82 2.76 5.25
CA GLY A 32 14.26 2.62 5.45
C GLY A 32 15.08 3.41 4.43
N THR A 33 14.71 3.32 3.15
CA THR A 33 15.41 4.01 2.04
C THR A 33 15.18 5.52 2.09
N MET A 34 13.97 5.98 2.37
CA MET A 34 13.66 7.41 2.54
C MET A 34 14.40 8.02 3.73
N TYR A 35 14.41 7.36 4.88
CA TYR A 35 15.15 7.84 6.05
C TYR A 35 16.64 8.05 5.72
N ARG A 36 17.25 7.05 5.05
CA ARG A 36 18.64 7.13 4.61
C ARG A 36 18.87 8.19 3.53
N GLY A 37 18.02 8.24 2.49
CA GLY A 37 18.14 9.17 1.38
C GLY A 37 18.01 10.63 1.82
N VAL A 38 17.03 10.94 2.68
CA VAL A 38 16.85 12.29 3.22
C VAL A 38 17.98 12.65 4.18
N THR A 39 18.47 11.72 5.00
CA THR A 39 19.64 11.97 5.87
C THR A 39 20.89 12.29 5.06
N LEU A 40 21.18 11.52 4.00
CA LEU A 40 22.29 11.80 3.09
C LEU A 40 22.12 13.15 2.40
N SER A 41 20.91 13.48 1.96
CA SER A 41 20.61 14.78 1.33
C SER A 41 20.81 15.94 2.30
N SER A 42 20.40 15.79 3.56
CA SER A 42 20.60 16.80 4.59
C SER A 42 22.07 16.99 4.93
N LEU A 43 22.84 15.90 5.04
CA LEU A 43 24.28 15.96 5.27
C LEU A 43 25.02 16.56 4.07
N MET A 44 24.60 16.26 2.85
CA MET A 44 25.12 16.89 1.64
C MET A 44 24.90 18.41 1.67
N MET A 45 23.70 18.87 2.03
CA MET A 45 23.41 20.30 2.14
C MET A 45 24.23 20.98 3.24
N ASP A 46 24.42 20.35 4.40
CA ASP A 46 25.19 20.92 5.51
C ASP A 46 26.72 20.88 5.27
N GLN A 47 27.25 19.79 4.73
CA GLN A 47 28.69 19.59 4.59
C GLN A 47 29.28 20.14 3.29
N VAL A 48 28.52 20.12 2.19
CA VAL A 48 28.99 20.59 0.88
C VAL A 48 28.58 22.04 0.63
N PHE A 49 27.33 22.39 0.97
CA PHE A 49 26.78 23.73 0.69
C PHE A 49 26.68 24.62 1.93
N HIS A 50 27.09 24.13 3.11
CA HIS A 50 26.99 24.86 4.39
C HIS A 50 25.58 25.36 4.73
N LEU A 51 24.55 24.64 4.25
CA LEU A 51 23.14 24.95 4.44
C LEU A 51 22.46 23.98 5.40
N ARG A 52 22.05 24.50 6.56
CA ARG A 52 21.25 23.74 7.54
C ARG A 52 19.76 23.82 7.24
N LEU A 53 19.24 22.72 6.71
CA LEU A 53 17.81 22.58 6.40
C LEU A 53 17.09 21.79 7.50
N GLY A 54 16.77 22.46 8.62
CA GLY A 54 16.11 21.84 9.78
C GLY A 54 14.67 21.33 9.53
N TRP A 55 14.08 21.63 8.37
CA TRP A 55 12.73 21.17 8.00
C TRP A 55 12.69 19.75 7.42
N LEU A 56 13.83 19.15 7.08
CA LEU A 56 13.88 17.78 6.52
C LEU A 56 13.62 16.71 7.59
N GLU A 57 14.06 16.92 8.84
CA GLU A 57 13.81 16.00 9.95
C GLU A 57 12.31 15.76 10.23
N PRO A 58 11.45 16.78 10.40
CA PRO A 58 10.02 16.55 10.61
C PRO A 58 9.33 15.90 9.39
N VAL A 59 9.85 16.15 8.18
CA VAL A 59 9.35 15.50 6.96
C VAL A 59 9.63 13.99 6.97
N GLN A 60 10.81 13.57 7.41
CA GLN A 60 11.13 12.13 7.57
C GLN A 60 10.17 11.43 8.53
N LEU A 61 9.92 12.04 9.69
CA LEU A 61 9.01 11.49 10.71
C LEU A 61 7.57 11.36 10.19
N THR A 62 7.13 12.34 9.40
CA THR A 62 5.82 12.34 8.76
C THR A 62 5.66 11.15 7.81
N PHE A 63 6.64 10.92 6.93
CA PHE A 63 6.62 9.77 6.03
C PHE A 63 6.66 8.42 6.76
N ALA A 64 7.45 8.32 7.83
CA ALA A 64 7.49 7.11 8.65
C ALA A 64 6.14 6.81 9.32
N THR A 65 5.44 7.85 9.79
CA THR A 65 4.12 7.72 10.41
C THR A 65 3.06 7.31 9.39
N ILE A 66 3.10 7.90 8.18
CA ILE A 66 2.22 7.51 7.07
C ILE A 66 2.47 6.03 6.71
N GLY A 67 3.73 5.60 6.59
CA GLY A 67 4.08 4.21 6.33
C GLY A 67 3.55 3.25 7.40
N ALA A 68 3.78 3.56 8.69
CA ALA A 68 3.30 2.72 9.79
C ALA A 68 1.77 2.59 9.80
N SER A 69 1.05 3.70 9.56
CA SER A 69 -0.42 3.69 9.46
C SER A 69 -0.91 2.82 8.29
N MET A 70 -0.16 2.80 7.18
CA MET A 70 -0.49 2.00 6.00
C MET A 70 -0.39 0.49 6.27
N ALA A 71 0.63 0.04 6.98
CA ALA A 71 0.77 -1.37 7.36
C ALA A 71 -0.39 -1.84 8.27
N ALA A 72 -0.80 -1.00 9.23
CA ALA A 72 -1.94 -1.28 10.09
C ALA A 72 -3.25 -1.36 9.29
N LEU A 73 -3.48 -0.42 8.37
CA LEU A 73 -4.65 -0.44 7.48
C LEU A 73 -4.67 -1.67 6.57
N GLY A 74 -3.52 -2.07 6.02
CA GLY A 74 -3.39 -3.27 5.21
C GLY A 74 -3.78 -4.55 5.97
N PHE A 75 -3.38 -4.67 7.23
CA PHE A 75 -3.78 -5.78 8.09
C PHE A 75 -5.29 -5.77 8.38
N MET A 76 -5.86 -4.61 8.66
CA MET A 76 -7.31 -4.46 8.87
C MET A 76 -8.11 -4.87 7.63
N ILE A 77 -7.66 -4.47 6.43
CA ILE A 77 -8.27 -4.85 5.15
C ILE A 77 -8.18 -6.37 4.94
N LEU A 78 -7.04 -6.99 5.28
CA LEU A 78 -6.88 -8.44 5.23
C LEU A 78 -7.90 -9.15 6.14
N CYS A 79 -8.08 -8.68 7.38
CA CYS A 79 -9.08 -9.23 8.30
C CYS A 79 -10.49 -9.12 7.71
N VAL A 80 -10.86 -7.98 7.13
CA VAL A 80 -12.16 -7.79 6.48
C VAL A 80 -12.33 -8.72 5.27
N GLY A 81 -11.29 -8.90 4.47
CA GLY A 81 -11.28 -9.85 3.34
C GLY A 81 -11.55 -11.29 3.81
N CYS A 82 -10.89 -11.75 4.87
CA CYS A 82 -11.11 -13.07 5.46
C CYS A 82 -12.52 -13.23 6.04
N LEU A 83 -13.10 -12.17 6.62
CA LEU A 83 -14.47 -12.18 7.13
C LEU A 83 -15.50 -12.23 6.00
N ALA A 84 -15.22 -11.57 4.87
CA ALA A 84 -16.07 -11.60 3.67
C ALA A 84 -16.09 -12.99 3.00
N THR A 85 -14.97 -13.74 3.01
CA THR A 85 -14.87 -15.08 2.41
C THR A 85 -15.42 -16.22 3.28
N GLY A 86 -16.03 -15.93 4.43
CA GLY A 86 -16.98 -16.87 5.07
C GLY A 86 -16.41 -17.81 6.15
N ALA A 87 -15.27 -17.50 6.78
CA ALA A 87 -14.70 -18.35 7.83
C ALA A 87 -15.39 -18.28 9.22
N THR A 88 -16.36 -17.39 9.44
CA THR A 88 -16.94 -17.19 10.80
C THR A 88 -18.47 -17.09 10.82
N ARG A 89 -19.17 -17.69 9.85
CA ARG A 89 -20.65 -17.69 9.86
C ARG A 89 -21.28 -18.55 10.98
N HIS A 90 -20.52 -19.43 11.65
CA HIS A 90 -21.15 -20.44 12.52
C HIS A 90 -21.06 -20.19 14.03
N LYS A 91 -20.28 -19.20 14.52
CA LYS A 91 -20.13 -19.00 15.99
C LYS A 91 -20.34 -17.59 16.54
N VAL A 92 -20.31 -16.52 15.74
CA VAL A 92 -20.29 -15.15 16.32
C VAL A 92 -21.45 -14.23 15.93
N TYR A 93 -22.18 -14.48 14.83
CA TYR A 93 -23.12 -13.47 14.32
C TYR A 93 -24.54 -13.98 14.07
N ARG A 94 -25.31 -14.10 15.15
CA ARG A 94 -26.78 -14.22 15.12
C ARG A 94 -27.49 -12.85 15.05
N ALA A 95 -26.76 -11.73 15.04
CA ALA A 95 -27.34 -10.39 15.02
C ALA A 95 -27.29 -9.75 13.63
N TRP A 96 -28.47 -9.40 13.11
CA TRP A 96 -28.76 -8.57 11.93
C TRP A 96 -27.81 -7.35 11.73
N ARG A 97 -27.25 -6.82 12.83
CA ARG A 97 -26.28 -5.71 12.88
C ARG A 97 -24.93 -5.99 12.20
N SER A 98 -24.54 -7.24 11.98
CA SER A 98 -23.30 -7.63 11.27
C SER A 98 -23.35 -7.42 9.76
N ARG A 99 -24.50 -7.75 9.15
CA ARG A 99 -24.65 -7.82 7.69
C ARG A 99 -24.57 -6.40 7.10
N VAL A 100 -25.22 -5.45 7.78
CA VAL A 100 -25.14 -4.02 7.47
C VAL A 100 -23.72 -3.45 7.71
N GLY A 101 -23.00 -3.96 8.72
CA GLY A 101 -21.61 -3.57 9.00
C GLY A 101 -20.62 -3.98 7.91
N GLY A 102 -20.84 -5.13 7.24
CA GLY A 102 -19.96 -5.61 6.16
C GLY A 102 -19.94 -4.69 4.93
N ARG A 103 -21.12 -4.24 4.45
CA ARG A 103 -21.23 -3.28 3.33
C ARG A 103 -20.61 -1.93 3.67
N ILE A 104 -20.97 -1.36 4.82
CA ILE A 104 -20.50 -0.04 5.25
C ILE A 104 -18.99 -0.09 5.48
N SER A 105 -18.49 -1.14 6.14
CA SER A 105 -17.05 -1.35 6.34
C SER A 105 -16.31 -1.45 5.01
N CYS A 106 -16.79 -2.28 4.07
CA CYS A 106 -16.14 -2.45 2.77
C CYS A 106 -16.15 -1.17 1.93
N ALA A 107 -17.26 -0.42 1.93
CA ALA A 107 -17.34 0.89 1.27
C ALA A 107 -16.39 1.91 1.90
N VAL A 108 -16.32 1.99 3.23
CA VAL A 108 -15.42 2.90 3.95
C VAL A 108 -13.96 2.56 3.65
N PHE A 109 -13.56 1.29 3.74
CA PHE A 109 -12.21 0.86 3.40
C PHE A 109 -11.88 1.14 1.94
N MET A 110 -12.82 0.92 1.01
CA MET A 110 -12.62 1.24 -0.40
C MET A 110 -12.36 2.73 -0.62
N THR A 111 -13.15 3.61 0.03
CA THR A 111 -12.93 5.06 -0.04
C THR A 111 -11.58 5.46 0.56
N ILE A 112 -11.22 4.93 1.74
CA ILE A 112 -9.93 5.20 2.39
C ILE A 112 -8.76 4.74 1.50
N THR A 113 -8.80 3.50 1.01
CA THR A 113 -7.76 2.94 0.13
C THR A 113 -7.63 3.75 -1.16
N TYR A 114 -8.73 4.26 -1.72
CA TYR A 114 -8.70 5.11 -2.90
C TYR A 114 -8.02 6.46 -2.65
N ILE A 115 -8.31 7.12 -1.51
CA ILE A 115 -7.64 8.37 -1.13
C ILE A 115 -6.14 8.13 -0.90
N LEU A 116 -5.79 7.03 -0.22
CA LEU A 116 -4.40 6.64 -0.02
C LEU A 116 -3.69 6.36 -1.34
N GLN A 117 -4.35 5.70 -2.29
CA GLN A 117 -3.82 5.45 -3.62
C GLN A 117 -3.43 6.76 -4.33
N LEU A 118 -4.30 7.79 -4.26
CA LEU A 118 -3.98 9.10 -4.81
C LEU A 118 -2.78 9.74 -4.09
N GLY A 119 -2.73 9.66 -2.76
CA GLY A 119 -1.61 10.17 -1.97
C GLY A 119 -0.28 9.50 -2.33
N TRP A 120 -0.26 8.18 -2.44
CA TRP A 120 0.94 7.41 -2.81
C TRP A 120 1.37 7.64 -4.27
N LEU A 121 0.44 7.91 -5.18
CA LEU A 121 0.78 8.33 -6.55
C LEU A 121 1.48 9.69 -6.56
N LEU A 122 1.04 10.64 -5.74
CA LEU A 122 1.72 11.94 -5.61
C LEU A 122 3.12 11.77 -5.03
N ILE A 123 3.27 10.94 -3.99
CA ILE A 123 4.58 10.61 -3.40
C ILE A 123 5.48 9.96 -4.46
N PHE A 124 4.96 8.98 -5.21
CA PHE A 124 5.69 8.32 -6.29
C PHE A 124 6.16 9.31 -7.36
N ALA A 125 5.27 10.19 -7.84
CA ALA A 125 5.64 11.20 -8.82
C ALA A 125 6.73 12.16 -8.30
N PHE A 126 6.62 12.58 -7.03
CA PHE A 126 7.64 13.41 -6.40
C PHE A 126 8.99 12.69 -6.27
N LEU A 127 8.99 11.41 -5.89
CA LEU A 127 10.20 10.61 -5.82
C LEU A 127 10.86 10.38 -7.17
N VAL A 128 10.08 10.21 -8.24
CA VAL A 128 10.62 10.13 -9.61
C VAL A 128 11.36 11.43 -9.95
N ILE A 129 10.83 12.59 -9.59
CA ILE A 129 11.51 13.88 -9.80
C ILE A 129 12.81 13.94 -9.00
N ILE A 130 12.80 13.56 -7.73
CA ILE A 130 14.02 13.55 -6.90
C ILE A 130 15.06 12.59 -7.47
N ALA A 131 14.67 11.35 -7.78
CA ALA A 131 15.57 10.36 -8.35
C ALA A 131 16.20 10.88 -9.67
N TRP A 132 15.40 11.51 -10.52
CA TRP A 132 15.88 12.13 -11.76
C TRP A 132 16.91 13.24 -11.50
N VAL A 133 16.70 14.10 -10.50
CA VAL A 133 17.68 15.13 -10.09
C VAL A 133 19.00 14.48 -9.63
N PHE A 134 18.94 13.44 -8.80
CA PHE A 134 20.14 12.74 -8.36
C PHE A 134 20.86 12.01 -9.51
N THR A 135 20.12 11.45 -10.47
CA THR A 135 20.71 10.88 -11.69
C THR A 135 21.40 11.93 -12.55
N ILE A 136 20.88 13.17 -12.61
CA ILE A 136 21.59 14.27 -13.26
C ILE A 136 22.91 14.57 -12.52
N PHE A 137 22.88 14.67 -11.19
CA PHE A 137 24.09 14.90 -10.40
C PHE A 137 25.12 13.80 -10.59
N TRP A 138 24.68 12.54 -10.65
CA TRP A 138 25.53 11.42 -11.00
C TRP A 138 26.14 11.57 -12.39
N GLY A 139 25.35 12.00 -13.38
CA GLY A 139 25.81 12.31 -14.73
C GLY A 139 26.87 13.42 -14.76
N LEU A 140 26.73 14.48 -13.94
CA LEU A 140 27.76 15.51 -13.78
C LEU A 140 29.05 14.93 -13.20
N CYS A 141 28.95 14.09 -12.17
CA CYS A 141 30.08 13.41 -11.53
C CYS A 141 30.78 12.39 -12.44
N SER A 142 30.06 11.83 -13.41
CA SER A 142 30.63 10.92 -14.41
C SER A 142 31.35 11.64 -15.55
N ASN A 143 31.33 12.98 -15.61
CA ASN A 143 32.02 13.74 -16.64
C ASN A 143 33.54 13.63 -16.45
N PRO A 144 34.32 13.20 -17.48
CA PRO A 144 35.77 13.07 -17.37
C PRO A 144 36.49 14.35 -16.92
N ARG A 145 35.99 15.53 -17.29
CA ARG A 145 36.59 16.83 -16.91
C ARG A 145 36.41 17.17 -15.44
N VAL A 146 35.33 16.68 -14.83
CA VAL A 146 35.09 16.82 -13.38
C VAL A 146 35.96 15.82 -12.62
N GLN A 147 36.11 14.60 -13.16
CA GLN A 147 36.97 13.58 -12.57
C GLN A 147 38.46 13.93 -12.63
N SER A 148 38.91 14.59 -13.71
CA SER A 148 40.28 15.09 -13.87
C SER A 148 40.54 16.39 -13.12
N LEU A 149 39.55 16.96 -12.44
CA LEU A 149 39.61 18.26 -11.74
C LEU A 149 39.88 19.45 -12.67
N ASP A 150 39.71 19.29 -13.99
CA ASP A 150 39.86 20.37 -14.97
C ASP A 150 38.68 21.36 -14.95
N GLN A 151 37.51 20.90 -14.52
CA GLN A 151 36.31 21.73 -14.36
C GLN A 151 35.66 21.50 -12.99
N CYS A 152 35.38 22.59 -12.28
CA CYS A 152 34.57 22.55 -11.07
C CYS A 152 33.08 22.35 -11.40
N ILE A 153 32.34 21.80 -10.45
CA ILE A 153 30.88 21.72 -10.53
C ILE A 153 30.31 23.07 -10.06
N ASP A 154 29.62 23.77 -10.95
CA ASP A 154 29.07 25.11 -10.69
C ASP A 154 27.54 25.05 -10.57
N PHE A 155 27.02 25.34 -9.38
CA PHE A 155 25.59 25.40 -9.07
C PHE A 155 25.01 26.83 -9.10
N THR A 156 25.77 27.85 -9.53
CA THR A 156 25.29 29.25 -9.62
C THR A 156 24.06 29.41 -10.50
N GLN A 157 23.90 28.56 -11.52
CA GLN A 157 22.69 28.48 -12.35
C GLN A 157 21.41 28.11 -11.56
N PHE A 158 21.57 27.46 -10.41
CA PHE A 158 20.50 27.09 -9.48
C PHE A 158 20.47 28.00 -8.24
N SER A 159 21.06 29.20 -8.32
CA SER A 159 21.09 30.19 -7.22
C SER A 159 19.72 30.48 -6.61
N PHE A 160 18.62 30.29 -7.35
CA PHE A 160 17.25 30.42 -6.82
C PHE A 160 16.88 29.42 -5.72
N ILE A 161 17.58 28.27 -5.62
CA ILE A 161 17.36 27.24 -4.61
C ILE A 161 18.07 27.61 -3.30
N PHE A 162 19.13 28.42 -3.39
CA PHE A 162 19.94 28.80 -2.25
C PHE A 162 19.35 30.04 -1.55
N PRO A 163 19.49 30.17 -0.22
CA PRO A 163 19.05 31.37 0.50
C PRO A 163 19.74 32.63 -0.01
N ASN A 164 19.05 33.78 0.06
CA ASN A 164 19.43 35.11 -0.50
C ASN A 164 20.78 35.72 -0.02
N ASN A 165 21.66 34.97 0.65
CA ASN A 165 22.94 35.46 1.14
C ASN A 165 24.06 34.39 1.13
N THR A 166 23.93 33.39 0.26
CA THR A 166 24.95 32.35 0.05
C THR A 166 26.12 32.90 -0.78
N ARG A 167 27.36 32.57 -0.39
CA ARG A 167 28.53 33.02 -1.14
C ARG A 167 28.63 32.25 -2.45
N VAL A 168 29.17 32.90 -3.48
CA VAL A 168 29.38 32.27 -4.79
C VAL A 168 30.35 31.09 -4.72
N ASP A 169 31.30 31.15 -3.78
CA ASP A 169 32.26 30.08 -3.52
C ASP A 169 31.58 28.81 -2.97
N ASP A 170 30.56 28.96 -2.11
CA ASP A 170 29.81 27.82 -1.52
C ASP A 170 28.87 27.15 -2.54
N MET A 171 28.65 27.77 -3.71
CA MET A 171 27.87 27.21 -4.82
C MET A 171 28.75 26.48 -5.84
N LYS A 172 30.08 26.44 -5.63
CA LYS A 172 31.04 25.78 -6.51
C LYS A 172 31.77 24.70 -5.74
N ILE A 173 31.79 23.49 -6.29
CA ILE A 173 32.54 22.38 -5.70
C ILE A 173 33.84 22.23 -6.50
N CYS A 174 34.94 22.63 -5.87
CA CYS A 174 36.25 22.73 -6.48
C CYS A 174 37.29 22.06 -5.58
N GLY A 175 37.72 20.85 -5.97
CA GLY A 175 38.85 20.20 -5.32
C GLY A 175 38.68 18.70 -5.16
N PRO A 176 39.78 17.96 -5.02
CA PRO A 176 39.76 16.50 -5.00
C PRO A 176 38.95 15.93 -3.82
N GLN A 177 38.97 16.61 -2.66
CA GLN A 177 38.24 16.16 -1.48
C GLN A 177 36.74 16.47 -1.58
N GLU A 178 36.37 17.68 -1.98
CA GLU A 178 34.97 18.09 -2.07
C GLU A 178 34.22 17.38 -3.20
N VAL A 179 34.86 17.21 -4.38
CA VAL A 179 34.29 16.45 -5.50
C VAL A 179 34.09 14.99 -5.11
N LYS A 180 35.06 14.38 -4.41
CA LYS A 180 34.92 13.01 -3.93
C LYS A 180 33.78 12.88 -2.91
N LEU A 181 33.71 13.81 -1.95
CA LEU A 181 32.68 13.84 -0.92
C LEU A 181 31.28 13.98 -1.55
N PHE A 182 31.10 14.94 -2.46
CA PHE A 182 29.83 15.16 -3.16
C PHE A 182 29.46 13.95 -4.04
N CYS A 183 30.35 13.54 -4.95
CA CYS A 183 30.02 12.52 -5.95
C CYS A 183 29.93 11.10 -5.39
N LYS A 184 30.88 10.70 -4.52
CA LYS A 184 31.01 9.31 -4.05
C LYS A 184 30.25 9.07 -2.74
N ASP A 185 30.42 9.96 -1.77
CA ASP A 185 29.87 9.75 -0.43
C ASP A 185 28.38 10.13 -0.35
N PHE A 186 27.96 11.15 -1.11
CA PHE A 186 26.56 11.61 -1.13
C PHE A 186 25.78 11.19 -2.37
N VAL A 187 26.12 11.69 -3.56
CA VAL A 187 25.29 11.52 -4.78
C VAL A 187 25.07 10.05 -5.12
N GLU A 188 26.13 9.23 -5.19
CA GLU A 188 26.01 7.79 -5.47
C GLU A 188 25.09 7.07 -4.48
N LYS A 189 25.26 7.36 -3.20
CA LYS A 189 24.54 6.68 -2.12
C LYS A 189 23.09 7.14 -2.09
N ALA A 190 22.85 8.44 -2.24
CA ALA A 190 21.52 9.03 -2.26
C ALA A 190 20.73 8.58 -3.50
N GLU A 191 21.35 8.55 -4.68
CA GLU A 191 20.72 8.08 -5.92
C GLU A 191 20.15 6.66 -5.75
N ILE A 192 20.97 5.71 -5.29
CA ILE A 192 20.54 4.33 -5.09
C ILE A 192 19.39 4.27 -4.08
N MET A 193 19.46 5.02 -2.99
CA MET A 193 18.40 5.06 -1.98
C MET A 193 17.09 5.62 -2.55
N PHE A 194 17.13 6.67 -3.37
CA PHE A 194 15.93 7.24 -3.99
C PHE A 194 15.35 6.35 -5.10
N ILE A 195 16.18 5.63 -5.87
CA ILE A 195 15.71 4.62 -6.82
C ILE A 195 14.97 3.50 -6.08
N LEU A 196 15.55 2.97 -5.00
CA LEU A 196 14.91 1.94 -4.18
C LEU A 196 13.63 2.46 -3.52
N ALA A 197 13.62 3.70 -3.03
CA ALA A 197 12.42 4.34 -2.48
C ALA A 197 11.32 4.47 -3.54
N THR A 198 11.68 4.83 -4.77
CA THR A 198 10.75 4.94 -5.90
C THR A 198 10.15 3.58 -6.27
N ALA A 199 10.97 2.54 -6.35
CA ALA A 199 10.51 1.18 -6.59
C ALA A 199 9.60 0.67 -5.45
N ALA A 200 9.94 0.99 -4.20
CA ALA A 200 9.12 0.66 -3.04
C ALA A 200 7.78 1.40 -3.04
N ALA A 201 7.75 2.68 -3.38
CA ALA A 201 6.52 3.45 -3.53
C ALA A 201 5.62 2.89 -4.64
N MET A 202 6.20 2.47 -5.77
CA MET A 202 5.48 1.75 -6.81
C MET A 202 4.88 0.43 -6.30
N LEU A 203 5.63 -0.34 -5.49
CA LEU A 203 5.13 -1.57 -4.89
C LEU A 203 3.93 -1.30 -3.95
N VAL A 204 3.95 -0.20 -3.19
CA VAL A 204 2.81 0.23 -2.36
C VAL A 204 1.62 0.66 -3.21
N VAL A 205 1.83 1.37 -4.31
CA VAL A 205 0.77 1.70 -5.28
C VAL A 205 0.15 0.42 -5.85
N LEU A 206 0.97 -0.56 -6.25
CA LEU A 206 0.46 -1.83 -6.75
C LEU A 206 -0.33 -2.59 -5.69
N SER A 207 0.11 -2.59 -4.43
CA SER A 207 -0.65 -3.25 -3.34
C SER A 207 -2.01 -2.58 -3.09
N LEU A 208 -2.08 -1.25 -3.13
CA LEU A 208 -3.31 -0.48 -3.00
C LEU A 208 -4.29 -0.75 -4.14
N ILE A 209 -3.81 -0.89 -5.38
CA ILE A 209 -4.64 -1.33 -6.52
C ILE A 209 -5.21 -2.73 -6.28
N HIS A 210 -4.39 -3.67 -5.77
CA HIS A 210 -4.87 -5.02 -5.44
C HIS A 210 -5.90 -4.98 -4.30
N TYR A 211 -5.71 -4.12 -3.30
CA TYR A 211 -6.71 -3.93 -2.25
C TYR A 211 -8.03 -3.39 -2.81
N LEU A 212 -8.00 -2.39 -3.69
CA LEU A 212 -9.21 -1.86 -4.34
C LEU A 212 -9.93 -2.92 -5.18
N MET A 213 -9.18 -3.76 -5.90
CA MET A 213 -9.74 -4.88 -6.67
C MET A 213 -10.41 -5.91 -5.76
N CYS A 214 -9.77 -6.28 -4.64
CA CYS A 214 -10.35 -7.24 -3.69
C CYS A 214 -11.58 -6.65 -2.97
N LEU A 215 -11.50 -5.39 -2.56
CA LEU A 215 -12.59 -4.69 -1.90
C LEU A 215 -13.79 -4.51 -2.83
N SER A 216 -13.57 -4.22 -4.12
CA SER A 216 -14.66 -4.08 -5.09
C SER A 216 -15.36 -5.40 -5.37
N ALA A 217 -14.60 -6.49 -5.49
CA ALA A 217 -15.16 -7.84 -5.62
C ALA A 217 -15.97 -8.23 -4.38
N ASN A 218 -15.44 -8.00 -3.18
CA ASN A 218 -16.14 -8.27 -1.91
C ASN A 218 -17.40 -7.40 -1.76
N TYR A 219 -17.33 -6.12 -2.13
CA TYR A 219 -18.46 -5.20 -2.09
C TYR A 219 -19.58 -5.65 -3.03
N ALA A 220 -19.26 -6.02 -4.26
CA ALA A 220 -20.22 -6.53 -5.23
C ALA A 220 -20.87 -7.84 -4.74
N HIS A 221 -20.06 -8.79 -4.27
CA HIS A 221 -20.54 -10.07 -3.74
C HIS A 221 -21.52 -9.88 -2.57
N ILE A 222 -21.20 -9.00 -1.61
CA ILE A 222 -22.07 -8.72 -0.46
C ILE A 222 -23.39 -8.08 -0.94
N ARG A 223 -23.30 -7.07 -1.82
CA ARG A 223 -24.47 -6.38 -2.38
C ARG A 223 -25.41 -7.34 -3.12
N ASP A 224 -24.85 -8.25 -3.91
CA ASP A 224 -25.63 -9.20 -4.71
C ASP A 224 -26.34 -10.24 -3.81
N HIS A 225 -25.69 -10.69 -2.73
CA HIS A 225 -26.30 -11.59 -1.74
C HIS A 225 -27.51 -10.95 -1.05
N GLU A 226 -27.45 -9.66 -0.73
CA GLU A 226 -28.57 -8.98 -0.07
C GLU A 226 -29.72 -8.73 -1.03
N LYS A 227 -29.44 -8.38 -2.29
CA LYS A 227 -30.50 -8.32 -3.31
C LYS A 227 -31.19 -9.67 -3.47
N PHE A 228 -30.43 -10.77 -3.45
CA PHE A 228 -31.01 -12.11 -3.48
C PHE A 228 -31.89 -12.40 -2.27
N GLN A 229 -31.47 -12.00 -1.06
CA GLN A 229 -32.28 -12.13 0.15
C GLN A 229 -33.56 -11.27 0.11
N GLU A 230 -33.47 -10.01 -0.33
CA GLU A 230 -34.62 -9.11 -0.50
C GLU A 230 -35.65 -9.68 -1.48
N LEU A 231 -35.18 -10.27 -2.59
CA LEU A 231 -36.05 -10.95 -3.56
C LEU A 231 -36.74 -12.18 -2.97
N GLN A 232 -36.04 -13.00 -2.16
CA GLN A 232 -36.64 -14.14 -1.48
C GLN A 232 -37.71 -13.72 -0.45
N GLU A 233 -37.47 -12.64 0.30
CA GLU A 233 -38.45 -12.10 1.25
C GLU A 233 -39.69 -11.56 0.51
N LEU A 234 -39.52 -10.89 -0.63
CA LEU A 234 -40.66 -10.44 -1.46
C LEU A 234 -41.46 -11.61 -2.04
N GLN A 235 -40.80 -12.66 -2.52
CA GLN A 235 -41.48 -13.88 -3.00
C GLN A 235 -42.31 -14.54 -1.90
N TYR A 236 -41.76 -14.63 -0.68
CA TYR A 236 -42.48 -15.19 0.48
C TYR A 236 -43.72 -14.35 0.86
N LEU A 237 -43.65 -13.02 0.74
CA LEU A 237 -44.78 -12.13 1.04
C LEU A 237 -45.85 -12.12 -0.06
N GLN A 238 -45.46 -12.34 -1.32
CA GLN A 238 -46.38 -12.34 -2.46
C GLN A 238 -47.16 -13.65 -2.63
N ASP A 239 -46.83 -14.68 -1.85
CA ASP A 239 -47.55 -15.96 -1.79
C ASP A 239 -48.38 -16.10 -0.49
N PRO A 240 -49.47 -15.32 -0.28
CA PRO A 240 -50.27 -15.37 0.94
C PRO A 240 -51.21 -16.60 1.01
N GLY A 241 -50.91 -17.71 0.35
CA GLY A 241 -51.84 -18.83 0.31
C GLY A 241 -51.24 -20.16 -0.17
N ASP A 242 -50.57 -20.86 0.73
CA ASP A 242 -50.91 -22.27 0.95
C ASP A 242 -50.72 -22.64 2.44
N PRO A 243 -51.80 -22.85 3.21
CA PRO A 243 -51.71 -23.24 4.62
C PRO A 243 -51.20 -24.68 4.85
N ASP A 244 -50.79 -25.42 3.81
CA ASP A 244 -50.32 -26.82 3.88
C ASP A 244 -48.82 -27.03 3.57
N SER A 245 -47.96 -26.04 3.79
CA SER A 245 -46.50 -26.26 3.74
C SER A 245 -45.95 -26.76 5.09
N PRO A 246 -45.20 -27.88 5.17
CA PRO A 246 -44.88 -28.53 6.44
C PRO A 246 -44.02 -27.63 7.35
N GLN A 247 -44.46 -27.43 8.60
CA GLN A 247 -43.62 -26.89 9.67
C GLN A 247 -42.35 -27.75 9.83
N PRO A 248 -41.18 -27.17 10.13
CA PRO A 248 -40.02 -27.94 10.55
C PRO A 248 -40.26 -28.47 11.97
N GLY A 249 -40.97 -29.59 12.06
CA GLY A 249 -41.25 -30.32 13.29
C GLY A 249 -40.04 -31.12 13.76
N MET A 250 -39.61 -30.83 14.98
CA MET A 250 -38.63 -31.57 15.74
C MET A 250 -39.24 -32.91 16.21
N GLY A 251 -38.66 -34.06 15.82
CA GLY A 251 -38.78 -35.31 16.59
C GLY A 251 -39.42 -36.54 15.92
N THR A 252 -38.69 -37.66 16.06
CA THR A 252 -39.12 -39.06 16.24
C THR A 252 -39.68 -39.90 15.08
N LEU A 253 -38.80 -40.81 14.60
CA LEU A 253 -38.93 -42.29 14.58
C LEU A 253 -40.11 -42.98 13.85
N SER A 254 -39.73 -44.05 13.12
CA SER A 254 -40.52 -45.20 12.64
C SER A 254 -41.11 -45.05 11.23
N SER A 255 -40.45 -45.62 10.21
CA SER A 255 -40.63 -46.98 9.67
C SER A 255 -41.71 -47.07 8.58
N HIS A 256 -41.30 -47.31 7.34
CA HIS A 256 -41.54 -48.58 6.64
C HIS A 256 -41.20 -48.46 5.15
N HIS A 257 -40.40 -49.43 4.70
CA HIS A 257 -40.36 -50.06 3.37
C HIS A 257 -40.11 -49.20 2.11
N ARG A 258 -39.48 -49.69 1.03
CA ARG A 258 -38.62 -50.83 0.69
C ARG A 258 -38.46 -50.72 -0.83
N ALA A 259 -37.23 -50.83 -1.32
CA ALA A 259 -36.88 -51.12 -2.72
C ALA A 259 -37.23 -50.00 -3.74
N LYS A 260 -36.49 -49.80 -4.83
CA LYS A 260 -35.68 -50.74 -5.59
C LYS A 260 -34.71 -49.97 -6.49
N ASP A 261 -33.58 -50.62 -6.71
CA ASP A 261 -32.49 -50.33 -7.64
C ASP A 261 -32.93 -49.83 -9.03
N ARG A 262 -32.13 -48.96 -9.66
CA ARG A 262 -31.23 -49.38 -10.75
C ARG A 262 -30.40 -48.24 -11.37
N PHE A 263 -29.10 -48.58 -11.49
CA PHE A 263 -28.04 -48.14 -12.41
C PHE A 263 -27.61 -46.68 -12.44
#